data_AF-A0AAF6YRY8-F1
#
_entry.id   AF-A0AAF6YRY8-F1
#
_cell.length_a   1.000
_cell.length_b   1.000
_cell.length_c   1.000
_cell.angle_alpha   90.00
_cell.angle_beta   90.00
_cell.angle_gamma   90.00
#
_symmetry.space_group_name_H-M   'P 1'
#
loop_
_entity.id
_entity.type
_entity.pdbx_description
1 polymer ?
#
loop_
_entity_poly.entity_id
_entity_poly.type
_entity_poly.pdbx_seq_one_letter_code
_entity_poly.pdbx_strand_id
1 'polypeptide(L)'
;MAASKVKQDMPPVGGYGPIDYKRNLPRRGLSGYSMFAVGIGALLFGYWSMMKWNRERRRLQIEDFEARIALMPLLQAEKDRRVLQMLRENLEEEATVMKDVPGWKVGESVFHTTRWVTPMMGELYGLRASEEVLSATYGFIWCSLCPLSPGSRGRRWSCAAQSRMERWGWRAPGTCACSSTNPPSSTPRARQTHCTGT
;
A
#
# COMPACT_ATOMS: atom_id res chain seq x y z
N MET A 1 -105.83 13.69 -1.95
CA MET A 1 -104.49 13.96 -2.51
C MET A 1 -103.48 13.13 -1.73
N ALA A 2 -103.01 12.01 -2.28
CA ALA A 2 -101.96 11.21 -1.66
C ALA A 2 -100.61 11.90 -1.90
N ALA A 3 -99.92 12.31 -0.83
CA ALA A 3 -98.63 12.98 -0.93
C ALA A 3 -97.55 12.02 -1.46
N SER A 4 -96.82 12.41 -2.50
CA SER A 4 -95.70 11.64 -3.03
C SER A 4 -94.58 11.58 -1.99
N LYS A 5 -94.13 10.36 -1.64
CA LYS A 5 -93.09 10.14 -0.64
C LYS A 5 -91.71 10.44 -1.25
N VAL A 6 -91.26 11.69 -1.14
CA VAL A 6 -89.88 12.07 -1.53
C VAL A 6 -88.92 11.48 -0.50
N LYS A 7 -88.05 10.57 -0.95
CA LYS A 7 -86.98 9.99 -0.12
C LYS A 7 -85.77 10.92 -0.19
N GLN A 8 -85.69 11.82 0.77
CA GLN A 8 -84.58 12.76 0.92
C GLN A 8 -83.48 12.09 1.75
N ASP A 9 -82.22 12.22 1.32
CA ASP A 9 -81.09 11.75 2.11
C ASP A 9 -80.91 12.66 3.31
N MET A 10 -81.15 12.09 4.49
CA MET A 10 -81.13 12.76 5.77
C MET A 10 -80.14 12.04 6.69
N PRO A 11 -79.46 12.76 7.59
CA PRO A 11 -78.58 12.12 8.56
C PRO A 11 -79.39 11.13 9.40
N PRO A 12 -78.77 10.03 9.85
CA PRO A 12 -79.46 9.05 10.68
C PRO A 12 -80.05 9.72 11.92
N VAL A 13 -81.16 9.19 12.42
CA VAL A 13 -81.96 9.81 13.50
C VAL A 13 -81.15 10.01 14.80
N GLY A 14 -80.01 9.34 14.96
CA GLY A 14 -79.06 9.47 16.08
C GLY A 14 -77.79 10.31 15.78
N GLY A 15 -77.70 10.96 14.63
CA GLY A 15 -76.53 11.74 14.21
C GLY A 15 -75.31 10.93 13.81
N TYR A 16 -74.25 11.60 13.35
CA TYR A 16 -72.96 10.97 13.07
C TYR A 16 -72.13 10.86 14.35
N GLY A 17 -71.24 9.86 14.40
CA GLY A 17 -70.31 9.67 15.51
C GLY A 17 -69.40 10.90 15.73
N PRO A 18 -68.87 11.07 16.95
CA PRO A 18 -68.00 12.19 17.26
C PRO A 18 -66.71 12.11 16.42
N ILE A 19 -66.41 13.21 15.73
CA ILE A 19 -65.21 13.35 14.92
C ILE A 19 -64.17 14.12 15.74
N ASP A 20 -63.02 13.51 15.99
CA ASP A 20 -61.93 14.15 16.72
C ASP A 20 -61.23 15.18 15.83
N TYR A 21 -61.69 16.43 15.92
CA TYR A 21 -61.12 17.56 15.19
C TYR A 21 -59.85 18.12 15.85
N LYS A 22 -59.52 17.69 17.06
CA LYS A 22 -58.35 18.16 17.81
C LYS A 22 -57.11 17.35 17.46
N ARG A 23 -55.99 18.06 17.29
CA ARG A 23 -54.69 17.45 17.01
C ARG A 23 -54.15 16.71 18.25
N ASN A 24 -54.02 15.39 18.17
CA ASN A 24 -53.52 14.52 19.24
C ASN A 24 -52.06 14.06 18.99
N LEU A 25 -51.07 14.91 19.26
CA LEU A 25 -49.65 14.50 19.16
C LEU A 25 -49.14 13.91 20.49
N PRO A 26 -48.90 12.60 20.58
CA PRO A 26 -48.26 12.03 21.74
C PRO A 26 -46.79 12.46 21.79
N ARG A 27 -46.35 12.97 22.95
CA ARG A 27 -44.93 13.25 23.21
C ARG A 27 -44.18 11.92 23.36
N ARG A 28 -43.67 11.41 22.24
CA ARG A 28 -42.82 10.22 22.17
C ARG A 28 -41.35 10.64 22.24
N GLY A 29 -40.55 9.94 23.05
CA GLY A 29 -39.10 10.14 23.14
C GLY A 29 -38.57 10.15 24.58
N LEU A 30 -37.26 10.03 24.69
CA LEU A 30 -36.52 10.19 25.93
C LEU A 30 -36.42 11.68 26.30
N SER A 31 -36.37 12.00 27.59
CA SER A 31 -36.11 13.36 28.06
C SER A 31 -34.75 13.87 27.54
N GLY A 32 -34.61 15.17 27.29
CA GLY A 32 -33.34 15.77 26.84
C GLY A 32 -32.17 15.42 27.76
N TYR A 33 -32.38 15.44 29.08
CA TYR A 33 -31.37 15.03 30.07
C TYR A 33 -30.97 13.57 29.93
N SER A 34 -31.93 12.67 29.68
CA SER A 34 -31.61 11.25 29.46
C SER A 34 -30.85 11.02 28.16
N MET A 35 -31.10 11.81 27.11
CA MET A 35 -30.31 11.73 25.87
C MET A 35 -28.86 12.17 26.10
N PHE A 36 -28.64 13.25 26.86
CA PHE A 36 -27.29 13.69 27.21
C PHE A 36 -26.56 12.69 28.10
N ALA A 37 -27.24 12.08 29.07
CA ALA A 37 -26.64 11.05 29.93
C ALA A 37 -26.17 9.84 29.12
N VAL A 38 -27.00 9.35 28.18
CA VAL A 38 -26.63 8.24 27.28
C VAL A 38 -25.48 8.64 26.36
N GLY A 39 -25.52 9.85 25.79
CA GLY A 39 -24.45 10.35 24.92
C GLY A 39 -23.10 10.45 25.64
N ILE A 40 -23.10 11.04 26.84
CA ILE A 40 -21.89 11.14 27.67
C ILE A 40 -21.39 9.75 28.08
N GLY A 41 -22.29 8.84 28.47
CA GLY A 41 -21.93 7.45 28.79
C GLY A 41 -21.26 6.73 27.62
N ALA A 42 -21.80 6.87 26.42
CA ALA A 42 -21.23 6.27 25.21
C ALA A 42 -19.85 6.87 24.87
N LEU A 43 -19.68 8.19 25.02
CA LEU A 43 -18.40 8.86 24.80
C LEU A 43 -17.34 8.40 25.82
N LEU A 44 -17.67 8.39 27.11
CA LEU A 44 -16.75 7.94 28.16
C LEU A 44 -16.31 6.49 27.94
N PHE A 45 -17.24 5.61 27.56
CA PHE A 45 -16.92 4.23 27.20
C PHE A 45 -16.05 4.13 25.93
N GLY A 46 -16.35 4.94 24.91
CA GLY A 46 -15.55 5.03 23.69
C GLY A 46 -14.11 5.48 23.96
N TYR A 47 -13.94 6.54 24.76
CA TYR A 47 -12.62 7.01 25.16
C TYR A 47 -11.86 5.96 25.99
N TRP A 48 -12.52 5.28 26.92
CA TRP A 48 -11.89 4.24 27.72
C TRP A 48 -11.40 3.06 26.87
N SER A 49 -12.23 2.56 25.96
CA SER A 49 -11.86 1.46 25.06
C SER A 49 -10.75 1.87 24.08
N MET A 50 -10.82 3.08 23.52
CA MET A 50 -9.77 3.64 22.65
C MET A 50 -8.45 3.83 23.40
N MET A 51 -8.48 4.30 24.65
CA MET A 51 -7.27 4.41 25.48
C MET A 51 -6.62 3.05 25.72
N LYS A 52 -7.41 2.02 26.04
CA LYS A 52 -6.92 0.65 26.21
C LYS A 52 -6.28 0.13 24.91
N TRP A 53 -6.96 0.32 23.78
CA TRP A 53 -6.47 -0.12 22.48
C TRP A 53 -5.21 0.63 22.03
N ASN A 54 -5.13 1.94 22.24
CA ASN A 54 -3.95 2.73 21.89
C ASN A 54 -2.73 2.38 22.75
N ARG A 55 -2.92 1.89 23.98
CA ARG A 55 -1.83 1.34 24.79
C ARG A 55 -1.32 0.02 24.19
N GLU A 56 -2.23 -0.84 23.76
CA GLU A 56 -1.86 -2.11 23.14
C GLU A 56 -1.17 -1.93 21.79
N ARG A 57 -1.70 -1.05 20.93
CA ARG A 57 -1.07 -0.65 19.66
C ARG A 57 0.36 -0.14 19.86
N ARG A 58 0.63 0.61 20.93
CA ARG A 58 1.97 1.09 21.24
C ARG A 58 2.90 -0.04 21.69
N ARG A 59 2.41 -1.03 22.45
CA ARG A 59 3.19 -2.22 22.82
C ARG A 59 3.59 -3.02 21.58
N LEU A 60 2.64 -3.28 20.69
CA LEU A 60 2.91 -3.96 19.42
C LEU A 60 3.91 -3.19 18.56
N GLN A 61 3.79 -1.86 18.48
CA GLN A 61 4.77 -1.04 17.76
C GLN A 61 6.17 -1.11 18.38
N ILE A 62 6.27 -1.18 19.71
CA ILE A 62 7.55 -1.35 20.40
C ILE A 62 8.14 -2.72 20.06
N GLU A 63 7.34 -3.79 20.10
CA GLU A 63 7.77 -5.14 19.70
C GLU A 63 8.27 -5.17 18.24
N ASP A 64 7.56 -4.52 17.31
CA ASP A 64 7.99 -4.39 15.90
C ASP A 64 9.32 -3.62 15.77
N PHE A 65 9.51 -2.55 16.55
CA PHE A 65 10.75 -1.79 16.54
C PHE A 65 11.92 -2.57 17.17
N GLU A 66 11.69 -3.30 18.26
CA GLU A 66 12.68 -4.17 18.87
C GLU A 66 13.12 -5.29 17.92
N ALA A 67 12.15 -5.93 17.24
CA ALA A 67 12.43 -6.91 16.19
C ALA A 67 13.27 -6.31 15.06
N ARG A 68 12.97 -5.08 14.64
CA ARG A 68 13.76 -4.36 13.63
C ARG A 68 15.18 -4.04 14.11
N ILE A 69 15.34 -3.57 15.34
CA ILE A 69 16.64 -3.26 15.94
C ILE A 69 17.51 -4.52 16.00
N ALA A 70 16.93 -5.67 16.35
CA ALA A 70 17.64 -6.95 16.37
C ALA A 70 18.17 -7.37 14.99
N LEU A 71 17.41 -7.09 13.91
CA LEU A 71 17.80 -7.44 12.53
C LEU A 71 18.72 -6.39 11.87
N MET A 72 18.69 -5.14 12.34
CA MET A 72 19.44 -4.02 11.77
C MET A 72 20.94 -4.28 11.54
N PRO A 73 21.72 -4.87 12.47
CA PRO A 73 23.16 -5.06 12.25
C PRO A 73 23.47 -6.01 11.09
N LEU A 74 22.64 -7.05 10.88
CA LEU A 74 22.82 -7.98 9.77
C LEU A 74 22.53 -7.30 8.43
N LEU A 75 21.40 -6.60 8.34
CA LEU A 75 21.01 -5.87 7.14
C LEU A 75 22.02 -4.77 6.79
N GLN A 76 22.59 -4.12 7.81
CA GLN A 76 23.63 -3.12 7.62
C GLN A 76 24.90 -3.75 7.03
N ALA A 77 25.36 -4.89 7.56
CA ALA A 77 26.53 -5.59 7.03
C ALA A 77 26.32 -6.08 5.59
N GLU A 78 25.14 -6.58 5.26
CA GLU A 78 24.80 -6.99 3.89
C GLU A 78 24.76 -5.80 2.93
N LYS A 79 24.18 -4.68 3.37
CA LYS A 79 24.15 -3.44 2.60
C LYS A 79 25.54 -2.90 2.34
N ASP A 80 26.40 -2.87 3.36
CA ASP A 80 27.77 -2.37 3.25
C ASP A 80 28.57 -3.21 2.25
N ARG A 81 28.46 -4.55 2.32
CA ARG A 81 29.06 -5.47 1.33
C ARG A 81 28.57 -5.19 -0.09
N ARG A 82 27.26 -5.04 -0.27
CA ARG A 82 26.66 -4.77 -1.58
C ARG A 82 27.15 -3.46 -2.19
N VAL A 83 27.21 -2.39 -1.39
CA VAL A 83 27.68 -1.07 -1.84
C VAL A 83 29.15 -1.11 -2.25
N LEU A 84 30.00 -1.73 -1.44
CA LEU A 84 31.43 -1.84 -1.76
C LEU A 84 31.69 -2.71 -2.99
N GLN A 85 30.91 -3.78 -3.20
CA GLN A 85 30.98 -4.60 -4.41
C GLN A 85 30.65 -3.77 -5.66
N MET A 86 29.54 -3.03 -5.65
CA MET A 86 29.15 -2.20 -6.80
C MET A 86 30.18 -1.11 -7.10
N LEU A 87 30.74 -0.46 -6.07
CA LEU A 87 31.79 0.54 -6.28
C LEU A 87 33.07 -0.08 -6.81
N ARG A 88 33.41 -1.30 -6.38
CA ARG A 88 34.57 -2.03 -6.89
C ARG A 88 34.41 -2.38 -8.36
N GLU A 89 33.25 -2.90 -8.76
CA GLU A 89 32.88 -3.17 -10.16
C GLU A 89 33.02 -1.89 -11.00
N ASN A 90 32.41 -0.78 -10.55
CA ASN A 90 32.44 0.49 -11.28
C ASN A 90 33.86 1.04 -11.42
N LEU A 91 34.73 0.90 -10.40
CA LEU A 91 36.14 1.31 -10.49
C LEU A 91 36.95 0.46 -11.46
N GLU A 92 36.68 -0.84 -11.56
CA GLU A 92 37.33 -1.74 -12.52
C GLU A 92 36.91 -1.42 -13.96
N GLU A 93 35.63 -1.12 -14.18
CA GLU A 93 35.11 -0.67 -15.47
C GLU A 93 35.66 0.72 -15.83
N GLU A 94 35.69 1.67 -14.90
CA GLU A 94 36.25 3.01 -15.10
C GLU A 94 37.74 2.93 -15.50
N ALA A 95 38.54 2.09 -14.82
CA ALA A 95 39.94 1.88 -15.16
C ALA A 95 40.13 1.36 -16.59
N THR A 96 39.22 0.49 -17.04
CA THR A 96 39.26 -0.10 -18.37
C THR A 96 38.84 0.88 -19.44
N VAL A 97 37.79 1.67 -19.19
CA VAL A 97 37.21 2.65 -20.14
C VAL A 97 38.07 3.90 -20.25
N MET A 98 38.65 4.38 -19.16
CA MET A 98 39.35 5.69 -19.10
C MET A 98 40.86 5.60 -19.32
N LYS A 99 41.40 4.43 -19.69
CA LYS A 99 42.84 4.21 -19.91
C LYS A 99 43.47 5.15 -20.96
N ASP A 100 42.69 5.59 -21.94
CA ASP A 100 43.19 6.33 -23.11
C ASP A 100 43.08 7.87 -22.93
N VAL A 101 42.48 8.35 -21.84
CA VAL A 101 42.23 9.78 -21.60
C VAL A 101 43.38 10.40 -20.77
N PRO A 102 44.13 11.38 -21.31
CA PRO A 102 45.25 11.99 -20.59
C PRO A 102 44.77 12.82 -19.39
N GLY A 103 45.42 12.65 -18.24
CA GLY A 103 45.13 13.41 -17.02
C GLY A 103 43.98 12.88 -16.16
N TRP A 104 43.35 11.75 -16.55
CA TRP A 104 42.32 11.11 -15.73
C TRP A 104 42.95 10.25 -14.62
N LYS A 105 42.49 10.44 -13.38
CA LYS A 105 42.87 9.60 -12.24
C LYS A 105 41.67 8.77 -11.81
N VAL A 106 41.79 7.45 -11.98
CA VAL A 106 40.72 6.50 -11.63
C VAL A 106 40.45 6.56 -10.13
N GLY A 107 39.17 6.71 -9.76
CA GLY A 107 38.73 6.71 -8.36
C GLY A 107 39.21 7.91 -7.53
N GLU A 108 39.59 9.02 -8.17
CA GLU A 108 39.88 10.26 -7.46
C GLU A 108 38.60 10.83 -6.83
N SER A 109 38.62 11.08 -5.52
CA SER A 109 37.48 11.66 -4.83
C SER A 109 37.25 13.11 -5.27
N VAL A 110 36.02 13.44 -5.68
CA VAL A 110 35.62 14.81 -6.02
C VAL A 110 35.72 15.76 -4.82
N PHE A 111 35.56 15.22 -3.61
CA PHE A 111 35.65 15.97 -2.37
C PHE A 111 37.09 16.16 -1.90
N HIS A 112 37.39 17.31 -1.30
CA HIS A 112 38.69 17.60 -0.69
C HIS A 112 38.93 16.88 0.66
N THR A 113 37.96 16.11 1.16
CA THR A 113 38.03 15.42 2.45
C THR A 113 38.38 13.96 2.31
N THR A 114 39.19 13.41 3.21
CA THR A 114 39.51 11.97 3.28
C THR A 114 38.43 11.12 3.95
N ARG A 115 37.31 11.73 4.37
CA ARG A 115 36.18 11.05 4.99
C ARG A 115 35.40 10.27 3.93
N TRP A 116 34.93 9.08 4.30
CA TRP A 116 33.96 8.34 3.50
C TRP A 116 32.66 9.12 3.31
N VAL A 117 32.25 9.29 2.05
CA VAL A 117 30.97 9.89 1.66
C VAL A 117 30.07 8.78 1.12
N THR A 118 28.81 8.80 1.52
CA THR A 118 27.82 7.83 1.01
C THR A 118 27.62 8.05 -0.49
N PRO A 119 27.76 7.00 -1.32
CA PRO A 119 27.70 7.17 -2.76
C PRO A 119 26.29 7.54 -3.22
N MET A 120 26.23 8.33 -4.28
CA MET A 120 24.98 8.75 -4.92
C MET A 120 24.38 7.60 -5.73
N MET A 121 23.06 7.62 -5.97
CA MET A 121 22.41 6.59 -6.80
C MET A 121 23.01 6.52 -8.22
N GLY A 122 23.39 7.66 -8.79
CA GLY A 122 24.05 7.72 -10.10
C GLY A 122 25.46 7.13 -10.10
N GLU A 123 26.19 7.21 -8.98
CA GLU A 123 27.55 6.63 -8.86
C GLU A 123 27.50 5.09 -8.76
N LEU A 124 26.44 4.55 -8.14
CA LEU A 124 26.25 3.11 -8.00
C LEU A 124 25.68 2.48 -9.27
N TYR A 125 24.61 3.06 -9.83
CA TYR A 125 23.83 2.46 -10.91
C TYR A 125 24.12 3.04 -12.30
N GLY A 126 25.04 4.01 -12.43
CA GLY A 126 25.26 4.74 -13.69
C GLY A 126 25.66 3.88 -14.90
N LEU A 127 26.39 2.78 -14.66
CA LEU A 127 26.84 1.86 -15.71
C LEU A 127 25.87 0.69 -15.94
N ARG A 128 24.85 0.54 -15.07
CA ARG A 128 23.91 -0.57 -15.11
C ARG A 128 22.76 -0.33 -16.08
N ALA A 129 22.01 -1.39 -16.37
CA ALA A 129 20.82 -1.31 -17.22
C ALA A 129 19.80 -0.29 -16.67
N SER A 130 19.15 0.43 -17.58
CA SER A 130 18.16 1.46 -17.25
C SER A 130 17.00 0.91 -16.42
N GLU A 131 16.67 -0.38 -16.56
CA GLU A 131 15.64 -1.05 -15.76
C GLU A 131 16.01 -1.10 -14.27
N GLU A 132 17.27 -1.46 -13.96
CA GLU A 132 17.76 -1.49 -12.59
C GLU A 132 17.80 -0.09 -11.98
N VAL A 133 18.23 0.90 -12.77
CA VAL A 133 18.25 2.32 -12.35
C VAL A 133 16.85 2.79 -11.97
N LEU A 134 15.86 2.54 -12.83
CA LEU A 134 14.48 2.96 -12.61
C LEU A 134 13.85 2.23 -11.42
N SER A 135 14.11 0.94 -11.27
CA SER A 135 13.64 0.14 -10.13
C SER A 135 14.25 0.62 -8.81
N ALA A 136 15.56 0.86 -8.77
CA ALA A 136 16.26 1.31 -7.57
C ALA A 136 15.88 2.75 -7.17
N THR A 137 15.58 3.61 -8.14
CA THR A 137 15.25 5.02 -7.90
C THR A 137 13.77 5.24 -7.57
N TYR A 138 12.87 4.61 -8.33
CA TYR A 138 11.42 4.87 -8.26
C TYR A 138 10.59 3.69 -7.75
N GLY A 139 11.19 2.51 -7.55
CA GLY A 139 10.43 1.30 -7.18
C GLY A 139 9.57 1.47 -5.93
N PHE A 140 10.09 2.08 -4.87
CA PHE A 140 9.33 2.35 -3.64
C PHE A 140 8.15 3.31 -3.87
N ILE A 141 8.37 4.37 -4.66
CA ILE A 141 7.36 5.38 -4.98
C ILE A 141 6.25 4.73 -5.82
N TRP A 142 6.61 3.99 -6.87
CA TRP A 142 5.63 3.33 -7.72
C TRP A 142 4.85 2.23 -6.99
N CYS A 143 5.49 1.43 -6.13
CA CYS A 143 4.80 0.44 -5.32
C CYS A 143 3.82 1.04 -4.30
N SER A 144 4.12 2.23 -3.78
CA SER A 144 3.26 2.91 -2.80
C SER A 144 2.12 3.71 -3.44
N LEU A 145 2.34 4.28 -4.63
CA LEU A 145 1.33 5.01 -5.40
C LEU A 145 0.42 4.12 -6.26
N CYS A 146 0.82 2.89 -6.56
CA CYS A 146 -0.05 1.95 -7.25
C CYS A 146 -1.16 1.53 -6.26
N PRO A 147 -2.45 1.81 -6.52
CA PRO A 147 -3.51 1.33 -5.67
C PRO A 147 -3.56 -0.19 -5.79
N LEU A 148 -2.87 -0.86 -4.88
CA LEU A 148 -3.00 -2.29 -4.64
C LEU A 148 -4.45 -2.54 -4.24
N SER A 149 -5.25 -2.92 -5.24
CA SER A 149 -6.54 -3.55 -5.02
C SER A 149 -6.30 -4.75 -4.10
N PRO A 150 -6.87 -4.77 -2.87
CA PRO A 150 -6.60 -5.83 -1.91
C PRO A 150 -7.39 -7.07 -2.35
N GLY A 151 -6.82 -7.86 -3.26
CA GLY A 151 -7.56 -8.98 -3.83
C GLY A 151 -6.92 -9.72 -5.00
N SER A 152 -5.60 -9.92 -5.03
CA SER A 152 -5.01 -10.85 -5.99
C SER A 152 -3.72 -11.50 -5.45
N ARG A 153 -3.89 -12.44 -4.52
CA ARG A 153 -2.97 -13.59 -4.48
C ARG A 153 -3.01 -14.24 -5.85
N GLY A 154 -1.95 -14.05 -6.64
CA GLY A 154 -1.70 -14.76 -7.89
C GLY A 154 -2.68 -14.47 -9.03
N ARG A 155 -2.74 -13.25 -9.56
CA ARG A 155 -3.16 -13.03 -10.96
C ARG A 155 -2.36 -11.89 -11.60
N ARG A 156 -1.56 -12.29 -12.59
CA ARG A 156 -1.16 -11.59 -13.83
C ARG A 156 -1.51 -10.10 -13.85
N TRP A 157 -0.48 -9.26 -13.93
CA TRP A 157 -0.58 -7.86 -14.33
C TRP A 157 -1.58 -7.74 -15.48
N SER A 158 -2.77 -7.18 -15.21
CA SER A 158 -3.73 -6.90 -16.26
C SER A 158 -3.22 -5.69 -17.04
N CYS A 159 -3.06 -5.85 -18.36
CA CYS A 159 -2.57 -4.88 -19.35
C CYS A 159 -3.20 -3.47 -19.29
N ALA A 160 -4.23 -3.24 -18.47
CA ALA A 160 -4.94 -1.97 -18.37
C ALA A 160 -4.11 -0.84 -17.71
N ALA A 161 -3.14 -1.16 -16.84
CA ALA A 161 -2.24 -0.16 -16.26
C ALA A 161 -1.11 0.23 -17.23
N GLN A 162 -0.71 -0.72 -18.07
CA GLN A 162 0.38 -0.55 -19.04
C GLN A 162 -0.02 0.42 -20.17
N SER A 163 -1.28 0.34 -20.62
CA SER A 163 -1.84 1.17 -21.69
C SER A 163 -2.08 2.65 -21.30
N ARG A 164 -2.09 2.99 -20.01
CA ARG A 164 -2.18 4.40 -19.56
C ARG A 164 -0.82 5.09 -19.48
N MET A 165 0.27 4.34 -19.27
CA MET A 165 1.64 4.86 -19.26
C MET A 165 2.22 5.04 -20.68
N GLU A 166 1.86 4.17 -21.62
CA GLU A 166 2.24 4.28 -23.04
C GLU A 166 1.74 5.57 -23.71
N ARG A 167 0.61 6.13 -23.25
CA ARG A 167 0.05 7.40 -23.75
C ARG A 167 0.96 8.60 -23.52
N TRP A 168 1.86 8.53 -22.53
CA TRP A 168 2.81 9.59 -22.20
C TRP A 168 4.24 9.27 -22.66
N GLY A 169 4.43 8.25 -23.51
CA GLY A 169 5.74 7.89 -24.07
C GLY A 169 6.69 7.19 -23.09
N TRP A 170 6.23 6.86 -21.88
CA TRP A 170 7.00 6.13 -20.88
C TRP A 170 6.75 4.63 -21.05
N ARG A 171 7.71 3.93 -21.65
CA ARG A 171 7.74 2.46 -21.64
C ARG A 171 8.26 2.04 -20.27
N ALA A 172 7.44 1.33 -19.49
CA ALA A 172 7.94 0.71 -18.26
C ALA A 172 9.10 -0.23 -18.63
N PRO A 173 10.28 -0.09 -18.00
CA PRO A 173 11.33 -1.08 -18.16
C PRO A 173 10.83 -2.41 -17.62
N GLY A 174 11.13 -3.50 -18.31
CA GLY A 174 11.08 -4.85 -17.76
C GLY A 174 9.73 -5.28 -17.21
N THR A 175 9.03 -6.14 -17.95
CA THR A 175 8.16 -7.11 -17.30
C THR A 175 8.98 -7.81 -16.20
N CYS A 176 8.61 -7.61 -14.94
CA CYS A 176 9.04 -8.51 -13.87
C CYS A 176 8.41 -9.88 -14.15
N ALA A 177 8.99 -10.62 -15.08
CA ALA A 177 8.80 -12.05 -15.18
C ALA A 177 9.53 -12.64 -13.98
N CYS A 178 8.79 -12.91 -12.89
CA CYS A 178 9.17 -13.95 -11.96
C CYS A 178 9.17 -15.27 -12.75
N SER A 179 10.27 -15.60 -13.41
CA SER A 179 10.56 -16.98 -13.76
C SER A 179 10.76 -17.72 -12.44
N SER A 180 9.82 -18.58 -12.10
CA SER A 180 9.96 -19.57 -11.04
C SER A 180 11.07 -20.55 -11.43
N THR A 181 12.32 -20.25 -11.14
CA THR A 181 13.35 -21.28 -11.01
C THR A 181 13.35 -21.74 -9.56
N ASN A 182 12.66 -22.86 -9.33
CA ASN A 182 12.76 -23.60 -8.08
C ASN A 182 14.24 -23.91 -7.79
N PRO A 183 14.73 -23.79 -6.55
CA PRO A 183 16.04 -24.33 -6.19
C PRO A 183 16.00 -25.87 -6.26
N PRO A 184 17.00 -26.55 -6.85
CA PRO A 184 17.03 -28.01 -6.82
C PRO A 184 17.34 -28.47 -5.38
N SER A 185 16.43 -29.26 -4.84
CA SER A 185 16.60 -30.00 -3.59
C SER A 185 17.75 -31.01 -3.71
N SER A 186 18.44 -31.18 -2.60
CA SER A 186 19.64 -31.99 -2.45
C SER A 186 19.39 -33.52 -2.49
N THR A 187 20.33 -34.22 -3.12
CA THR A 187 20.78 -35.63 -2.94
C THR A 187 20.17 -36.71 -3.88
N PRO A 188 20.82 -37.90 -4.06
CA PRO A 188 21.57 -38.21 -5.27
C PRO A 188 21.01 -39.45 -5.98
N ARG A 189 20.96 -39.45 -7.32
CA ARG A 189 20.96 -40.72 -8.04
C ARG A 189 21.55 -40.57 -9.43
N ALA A 190 22.61 -41.33 -9.63
CA ALA A 190 23.29 -41.52 -10.89
C ALA A 190 22.32 -41.89 -12.01
N ARG A 191 22.47 -41.26 -13.18
CA ARG A 191 22.70 -41.94 -14.45
C ARG A 191 23.13 -40.91 -15.49
N GLN A 192 24.37 -41.05 -15.95
CA GLN A 192 24.91 -40.44 -17.17
C GLN A 192 23.98 -40.77 -18.35
N THR A 193 23.80 -39.85 -19.31
CA THR A 193 24.27 -40.03 -20.70
C THR A 193 23.74 -38.95 -21.66
N HIS A 194 24.70 -38.34 -22.37
CA HIS A 194 24.72 -37.91 -23.77
C HIS A 194 24.04 -36.62 -24.28
N CYS A 195 24.90 -35.86 -24.96
CA CYS A 195 24.66 -34.71 -25.84
C CYS A 195 24.04 -35.11 -27.17
N THR A 196 23.20 -34.23 -27.72
CA THR A 196 23.02 -33.85 -29.14
C THR A 196 22.05 -32.64 -29.12
N GLY A 197 22.24 -31.50 -29.79
CA GLY A 197 22.88 -31.28 -31.09
C GLY A 197 21.79 -31.07 -32.15
N THR A 198 21.26 -29.85 -32.26
CA THR A 198 20.83 -29.10 -33.46
C THR A 198 20.39 -27.71 -33.01
#